data_AF-A0A496WK69-F1
#
_entry.id   AF-A0A496WK69-F1
#
_cell.length_a   1.000
_cell.length_b   1.000
_cell.length_c   1.000
_cell.angle_alpha   90.00
_cell.angle_beta   90.00
_cell.angle_gamma   90.00
#
_symmetry.space_group_name_H-M   'P 1'
#
loop_
_entity.id
_entity.type
_entity.pdbx_description
1 polymer ?
#
loop_
_entity_poly.entity_id
_entity_poly.type
_entity_poly.pdbx_seq_one_letter_code
_entity_poly.pdbx_strand_id
1 'polypeptide(L)'
;MYHLAEIGSLVPERYISTPEATMYLSKVLIEGDKTISAYQIHQRLWALFPRQAKANRDFLFRVEGQQPGLGCELLMQSAQTPQTTATTRVLGQKRFEPAFHVGQRLRFRLRANPIKTIKDPNKG
;
A
#
# COMPACT_ATOMS: atom_id res chain seq x y z
N MET A 1 -56.93 0.73 19.48
CA MET A 1 -57.18 1.43 18.21
C MET A 1 -56.13 0.95 17.23
N TYR A 2 -56.60 0.40 16.11
CA TYR A 2 -55.96 -0.22 14.93
C TYR A 2 -54.58 0.35 14.52
N HIS A 3 -53.56 -0.48 14.20
CA HIS A 3 -53.23 -1.11 12.89
C HIS A 3 -52.73 -0.05 11.87
N LEU A 4 -51.60 -0.07 11.14
CA LEU A 4 -50.68 -1.02 10.46
C LEU A 4 -49.32 -0.28 10.27
N ALA A 5 -48.13 -0.89 10.38
CA ALA A 5 -47.36 -1.54 9.29
C ALA A 5 -47.20 -0.63 8.04
N GLU A 6 -46.02 -0.30 7.50
CA GLU A 6 -45.07 -1.21 6.86
C GLU A 6 -43.81 -0.48 6.32
N ILE A 7 -42.68 -1.20 6.38
CA ILE A 7 -41.65 -1.38 5.32
C ILE A 7 -40.73 -0.18 4.94
N GLY A 8 -39.49 -0.30 5.41
CA GLY A 8 -38.36 -0.53 4.50
C GLY A 8 -37.73 0.67 3.80
N SER A 9 -36.62 1.15 4.36
CA SER A 9 -35.45 1.37 3.51
C SER A 9 -34.29 0.57 4.09
N LEU A 10 -34.03 -0.55 3.42
CA LEU A 10 -32.82 -1.36 3.53
C LEU A 10 -31.61 -0.43 3.53
N VAL A 11 -31.01 -0.20 4.70
CA VAL A 11 -29.65 0.31 4.74
C VAL A 11 -28.81 -0.86 4.22
N PRO A 12 -28.13 -0.76 3.06
CA PRO A 12 -27.29 -1.86 2.61
C PRO A 12 -26.10 -1.94 3.56
N GLU A 13 -26.25 -2.82 4.53
CA GLU A 13 -25.18 -3.36 5.35
C GLU A 13 -24.06 -3.85 4.42
N ARG A 14 -22.81 -3.57 4.83
CA ARG A 14 -21.51 -3.94 4.22
C ARG A 14 -20.79 -2.83 3.45
N TYR A 15 -20.54 -1.72 4.15
CA TYR A 15 -19.29 -1.00 3.97
C TYR A 15 -18.19 -1.78 4.70
N ILE A 16 -17.32 -2.50 3.97
CA ILE A 16 -16.12 -3.10 4.56
C ILE A 16 -15.04 -2.02 4.56
N SER A 17 -15.20 -1.02 5.41
CA SER A 17 -14.10 -0.15 5.80
C SER A 17 -14.08 -0.16 7.31
N THR A 18 -13.06 -0.80 7.89
CA THR A 18 -12.73 -0.64 9.29
C THR A 18 -12.51 0.86 9.56
N PRO A 19 -13.20 1.49 10.53
CA PRO A 19 -13.20 2.95 10.68
C PRO A 19 -11.87 3.59 11.11
N GLU A 20 -10.77 2.85 11.29
CA GLU A 20 -9.55 3.38 11.94
C GLU A 20 -8.23 3.20 11.18
N ALA A 21 -8.19 2.46 10.07
CA ALA A 21 -6.95 2.29 9.31
C ALA A 21 -6.72 3.45 8.34
N THR A 22 -6.41 4.64 8.87
CA THR A 22 -5.98 5.77 8.05
C THR A 22 -4.65 5.42 7.39
N MET A 23 -4.64 5.28 6.07
CA MET A 23 -3.43 5.02 5.29
C MET A 23 -3.11 6.23 4.40
N TYR A 24 -1.85 6.31 3.96
CA TYR A 24 -1.36 7.31 3.04
C TYR A 24 -0.90 6.65 1.75
N LEU A 25 -1.23 7.25 0.61
CA LEU A 25 -0.60 6.96 -0.67
C LEU A 25 0.37 8.07 -1.02
N SER A 26 1.61 7.69 -1.32
CA SER A 26 2.69 8.61 -1.62
C SER A 26 3.36 8.24 -2.94
N LYS A 27 3.59 9.23 -3.81
CA LYS A 27 4.49 9.10 -4.94
C LYS A 27 5.90 9.43 -4.46
N VAL A 28 6.84 8.50 -4.67
CA VAL A 28 8.21 8.59 -4.16
C VAL A 28 9.19 8.45 -5.31
N LEU A 29 10.28 9.21 -5.25
CA LEU A 29 11.42 9.11 -6.15
C LEU A 29 12.66 8.77 -5.33
N ILE A 30 13.31 7.65 -5.64
CA ILE A 30 14.68 7.38 -5.16
C ILE A 30 15.64 7.88 -6.24
N GLU A 31 16.47 8.84 -5.88
CA GLU A 31 17.45 9.44 -6.78
C GLU A 31 18.64 8.49 -6.97
N GLY A 32 19.19 8.45 -8.18
CA GLY A 32 20.33 7.59 -8.49
C GLY A 32 20.71 7.58 -9.97
N ASP A 33 21.99 7.36 -10.21
CA ASP A 33 22.59 7.20 -11.54
C ASP A 33 22.34 5.79 -12.12
N LYS A 34 22.18 4.79 -11.25
CA LYS A 34 22.03 3.37 -11.60
C LYS A 34 20.69 2.80 -11.17
N THR A 35 20.35 1.69 -11.80
CA THR A 35 19.27 0.83 -11.33
C THR A 35 19.62 0.21 -9.98
N ILE A 36 18.66 0.18 -9.07
CA ILE A 36 18.76 -0.39 -7.73
C ILE A 36 17.87 -1.63 -7.58
N SER A 37 18.26 -2.54 -6.69
CA SER A 37 17.53 -3.78 -6.43
C SER A 37 16.33 -3.56 -5.51
N ALA A 38 15.39 -4.52 -5.47
CA ALA A 38 14.24 -4.47 -4.56
C ALA A 38 14.64 -4.34 -3.08
N TYR A 39 15.76 -4.95 -2.70
CA TYR A 39 16.30 -4.84 -1.34
C TYR A 39 16.83 -3.43 -1.04
N GLN A 40 17.59 -2.85 -1.97
CA GLN A 40 18.07 -1.48 -1.84
C GLN A 40 16.90 -0.48 -1.79
N ILE A 41 15.89 -0.66 -2.64
CA ILE A 41 14.65 0.12 -2.58
C ILE A 41 14.03 0.03 -1.19
N HIS A 42 13.88 -1.17 -0.66
CA HIS A 42 13.33 -1.38 0.68
C HIS A 42 14.11 -0.63 1.76
N GLN A 43 15.44 -0.71 1.75
CA GLN A 43 16.29 0.02 2.70
C GLN A 43 16.09 1.54 2.61
N ARG A 44 16.00 2.09 1.39
CA ARG A 44 15.77 3.52 1.17
C ARG A 44 14.39 3.97 1.66
N LEU A 45 13.36 3.20 1.36
CA LEU A 45 12.00 3.50 1.83
C LEU A 45 11.88 3.38 3.36
N TRP A 46 12.60 2.45 3.98
CA TRP A 46 12.63 2.32 5.44
C TRP A 46 13.14 3.58 6.13
N ALA A 47 14.14 4.26 5.54
CA ALA A 47 14.69 5.50 6.07
C ALA A 47 13.71 6.68 6.09
N LEU A 48 12.57 6.59 5.39
CA LEU A 48 11.52 7.61 5.40
C LEU A 48 10.76 7.67 6.75
N PHE A 49 10.99 6.72 7.66
CA PHE A 49 10.25 6.55 8.92
C PHE A 49 11.19 6.49 10.15
N PRO A 50 11.88 7.60 10.52
CA PRO A 50 12.93 7.58 11.53
C PRO A 50 12.47 7.32 12.98
N ARG A 51 11.17 7.48 13.30
CA ARG A 51 10.64 7.32 14.68
C ARG A 51 10.28 5.87 15.05
N GLN A 52 10.74 4.90 14.27
CA GLN A 52 10.32 3.51 14.34
C GLN A 52 11.47 2.57 14.74
N ALA A 53 12.06 2.77 15.93
CA ALA A 53 13.13 1.91 16.45
C ALA A 53 12.68 0.46 16.78
N LYS A 54 11.36 0.19 16.80
CA LYS A 54 10.75 -1.13 17.09
C LYS A 54 9.72 -1.58 16.05
N ALA A 55 9.53 -0.84 14.96
CA ALA A 55 8.29 -0.98 14.20
C ALA A 55 8.26 -2.20 13.27
N ASN A 56 7.06 -2.75 13.21
CA ASN A 56 6.64 -3.69 12.19
C ASN A 56 6.69 -3.00 10.81
N ARG A 57 6.91 -3.77 9.75
CA ARG A 57 7.02 -3.26 8.38
C ARG A 57 5.65 -2.77 7.89
N ASP A 58 5.32 -1.52 8.15
CA ASP A 58 3.98 -0.97 7.91
C ASP A 58 3.89 -0.17 6.58
N PHE A 59 4.56 -0.66 5.53
CA PHE A 59 4.41 -0.11 4.18
C PHE A 59 4.48 -1.17 3.07
N LEU A 60 3.74 -0.90 1.99
CA LEU A 60 3.79 -1.59 0.71
C LEU A 60 4.24 -0.62 -0.37
N PHE A 61 4.91 -1.12 -1.41
CA PHE A 61 5.30 -0.30 -2.53
C PHE A 61 5.25 -1.07 -3.83
N ARG A 62 5.18 -0.31 -4.93
CA ARG A 62 5.28 -0.82 -6.29
C ARG A 62 6.12 0.15 -7.11
N VAL A 63 7.18 -0.37 -7.73
CA VAL A 63 7.97 0.37 -8.73
C VAL A 63 7.09 0.64 -9.95
N GLU A 64 6.99 1.90 -10.34
CA GLU A 64 6.25 2.35 -11.52
C GLU A 64 7.18 2.58 -12.71
N GLY A 65 8.42 3.02 -12.46
CA GLY A 65 9.46 3.18 -13.47
C GLY A 65 10.84 3.23 -12.83
N GLN A 66 11.85 2.76 -13.54
CA GLN A 66 13.25 2.85 -13.08
C GLN A 66 14.16 2.96 -14.30
N GLN A 67 14.89 4.06 -14.39
CA GLN A 67 15.80 4.33 -15.51
C GLN A 67 17.11 4.91 -14.98
N PRO A 68 18.27 4.44 -15.45
CA PRO A 68 19.56 5.05 -15.13
C PRO A 68 19.54 6.56 -15.38
N GLY A 69 20.08 7.35 -14.45
CA GLY A 69 20.12 8.81 -14.53
C GLY A 69 18.81 9.54 -14.16
N LEU A 70 17.65 8.85 -14.18
CA LEU A 70 16.35 9.42 -13.77
C LEU A 70 15.86 8.90 -12.42
N GLY A 71 16.49 7.87 -11.87
CA GLY A 71 16.15 7.26 -10.59
C GLY A 71 15.03 6.21 -10.68
N CYS A 72 14.39 5.94 -9.55
CA CYS A 72 13.34 4.95 -9.37
C CYS A 72 12.06 5.62 -8.85
N GLU A 73 10.99 5.60 -9.65
CA GLU A 73 9.66 6.07 -9.27
C GLU A 73 8.82 4.95 -8.66
N LEU A 74 8.19 5.24 -7.52
CA LEU A 74 7.39 4.28 -6.77
C LEU A 74 6.07 4.88 -6.33
N LEU A 75 5.04 4.02 -6.31
CA LEU A 75 3.83 4.25 -5.54
C LEU A 75 3.98 3.49 -4.21
N MET A 76 3.88 4.21 -3.10
CA MET A 76 3.99 3.66 -1.75
C MET A 76 2.69 3.85 -0.97
N GLN A 77 2.27 2.82 -0.25
CA GLN A 77 1.21 2.84 0.74
C GLN A 77 1.81 2.65 2.12
N SER A 78 1.52 3.54 3.06
CA SER A 78 2.05 3.48 4.42
C SER A 78 1.01 3.90 5.45
N ALA A 79 1.12 3.39 6.68
CA ALA A 79 0.26 3.82 7.78
C ALA A 79 0.59 5.24 8.28
N GLN A 80 1.84 5.68 8.09
CA GLN A 80 2.33 6.98 8.52
C GLN A 80 2.77 7.82 7.32
N THR A 81 2.80 9.14 7.51
CA THR A 81 3.33 10.08 6.52
C THR A 81 4.85 9.91 6.37
N PRO A 82 5.37 9.63 5.16
CA PRO A 82 6.80 9.52 4.95
C PRO A 82 7.49 10.89 4.99
N GLN A 83 8.75 10.92 5.40
CA GLN A 83 9.59 12.11 5.39
C GLN A 83 10.68 11.98 4.33
N THR A 84 10.83 13.00 3.48
CA THR A 84 11.93 13.07 2.49
C THR A 84 13.29 12.94 3.20
N THR A 85 14.21 12.21 2.57
CA THR A 85 15.60 12.07 3.00
C THR A 85 16.54 12.57 1.91
N ALA A 86 17.85 12.58 2.19
CA ALA A 86 18.87 13.02 1.23
C ALA A 86 18.92 12.25 -0.10
N THR A 87 18.36 11.03 -0.17
CA THR A 87 18.41 10.18 -1.38
C THR A 87 17.03 9.73 -1.85
N THR A 88 15.97 10.15 -1.17
CA THR A 88 14.60 9.68 -1.45
C THR A 88 13.61 10.79 -1.17
N ARG A 89 12.97 11.25 -2.24
CA ARG A 89 12.07 12.40 -2.24
C ARG A 89 10.61 11.94 -2.32
N VAL A 90 9.78 12.46 -1.42
CA VAL A 90 8.33 12.34 -1.50
C VAL A 90 7.82 13.42 -2.46
N LEU A 91 7.36 13.02 -3.64
CA LEU A 91 6.88 13.93 -4.70
C LEU A 91 5.46 14.44 -4.42
N GLY A 92 4.66 13.64 -3.73
CA GLY A 92 3.30 13.97 -3.36
C GLY A 92 2.73 12.90 -2.45
N GLN A 93 1.81 13.29 -1.58
CA GLN A 93 1.14 12.39 -0.65
C GLN A 93 -0.32 12.76 -0.52
N LYS A 94 -1.16 11.77 -0.25
CA LYS A 94 -2.56 11.97 0.11
C LYS A 94 -3.03 10.91 1.09
N ARG A 95 -3.98 11.28 1.94
CA ARG A 95 -4.75 10.34 2.75
C ARG A 95 -5.56 9.43 1.82
N PHE A 96 -5.61 8.15 2.13
CA PHE A 96 -6.26 7.12 1.33
C PHE A 96 -7.33 6.42 2.16
N GLU A 97 -8.58 6.75 1.87
CA GLU A 97 -9.77 6.20 2.52
C GLU A 97 -10.64 5.56 1.44
N PRO A 98 -10.32 4.33 1.02
CA PRO A 98 -11.07 3.67 -0.03
C PRO A 98 -12.50 3.37 0.45
N ALA A 99 -13.47 3.75 -0.39
CA ALA A 99 -14.88 3.46 -0.19
C ALA A 99 -15.30 2.24 -1.01
N PHE A 100 -15.42 1.08 -0.36
CA PHE A 100 -15.84 -0.15 -1.01
C PHE A 100 -17.30 -0.47 -0.73
N HIS A 101 -18.03 -0.88 -1.76
CA HIS A 101 -19.38 -1.42 -1.62
C HIS A 101 -19.52 -2.76 -2.34
N VAL A 102 -20.47 -3.59 -1.90
CA VAL A 102 -20.74 -4.89 -2.53
C VAL A 102 -21.15 -4.69 -3.99
N GLY A 103 -20.65 -5.55 -4.87
CA GLY A 103 -20.92 -5.50 -6.32
C GLY A 103 -20.11 -4.45 -7.09
N GLN A 104 -19.27 -3.64 -6.42
CA GLN A 104 -18.42 -2.66 -7.09
C GLN A 104 -17.40 -3.34 -8.01
N ARG A 105 -17.36 -2.90 -9.28
CA ARG A 105 -16.33 -3.33 -10.23
C ARG A 105 -15.20 -2.31 -10.23
N LEU A 106 -14.00 -2.77 -9.86
CA LEU A 106 -12.80 -1.94 -9.78
C LEU A 106 -11.70 -2.50 -10.67
N ARG A 107 -10.90 -1.61 -11.25
CA ARG A 107 -9.62 -2.00 -11.85
C ARG A 107 -8.61 -2.23 -10.74
N PHE A 108 -7.78 -3.25 -10.88
CA PHE A 108 -6.68 -3.51 -9.95
C PHE A 108 -5.38 -3.73 -10.72
N ARG A 109 -4.26 -3.46 -10.05
CA ARG A 109 -2.91 -3.77 -10.55
C ARG A 109 -2.06 -4.26 -9.38
N LEU A 110 -1.70 -5.54 -9.41
CA LEU A 110 -0.96 -6.21 -8.35
C LEU A 110 0.33 -6.81 -8.92
N ARG A 111 1.47 -6.55 -8.24
CA ARG A 111 2.71 -7.31 -8.45
C ARG A 111 2.88 -8.23 -7.24
N ALA A 112 2.84 -9.53 -7.47
CA ALA A 112 2.95 -10.56 -6.43
C ALA A 112 3.98 -11.63 -6.85
N ASN A 113 4.39 -12.45 -5.88
CA ASN A 113 5.22 -13.63 -6.12
C ASN A 113 4.39 -14.90 -5.83
N PRO A 114 3.69 -15.48 -6.84
CA PRO A 114 2.88 -16.67 -6.64
C PRO A 114 3.78 -17.91 -6.49
N ILE A 115 3.98 -18.37 -5.26
CA ILE A 115 4.80 -19.55 -4.95
C ILE A 115 3.99 -20.61 -4.21
N LYS A 116 4.40 -21.88 -4.35
CA LYS A 116 3.89 -23.00 -3.56
C LYS A 116 5.04 -23.68 -2.82
N THR A 117 4.84 -24.00 -1.55
CA THR A 117 5.79 -24.82 -0.78
C THR A 117 5.53 -26.28 -1.10
N ILE A 118 6.55 -27.00 -1.56
CA ILE A 118 6.51 -28.45 -1.77
C ILE A 118 7.47 -29.13 -0.81
N LYS A 119 7.13 -30.34 -0.36
CA LYS A 119 8.09 -31.17 0.36
C LYS A 119 9.15 -31.65 -0.62
N ASP A 120 10.40 -31.57 -0.21
CA ASP A 120 11.51 -32.12 -0.98
C ASP A 120 11.45 -33.65 -0.87
N PRO A 121 11.32 -34.40 -1.99
CA PRO A 121 11.27 -35.86 -1.95
C PRO A 121 12.56 -36.51 -1.41
N ASN A 122 13.66 -35.77 -1.30
CA ASN A 122 14.93 -36.25 -0.77
C ASN A 122 15.19 -35.84 0.70
N LYS A 123 14.25 -35.16 1.35
CA LYS A 123 14.24 -34.93 2.81
C LYS A 123 13.04 -35.66 3.40
N GLY A 124 13.31 -36.70 4.18
CA GLY A 124 12.33 -37.64 4.77
C GLY A 124 11.15 -37.01 5.49
#